data_AF-A0A194WCC2-F1
#
_entry.id   AF-A0A194WCC2-F1
#
_cell.length_a   1.000
_cell.length_b   1.000
_cell.length_c   1.000
_cell.angle_alpha   90.00
_cell.angle_beta   90.00
_cell.angle_gamma   90.00
#
_symmetry.space_group_name_H-M   'P 1'
#
loop_
_entity.id
_entity.type
_entity.pdbx_description
1 polymer ?
#
loop_
_entity_poly.entity_id
_entity_poly.type
_entity_poly.pdbx_seq_one_letter_code
_entity_poly.pdbx_strand_id
1 'polypeptide(L)'
;MVVGLAFEDGYHGFIPDDLLGLKPEKPQHRSFYDDMVYYFQSHADALENLEDPLSVTVFPRKIVASHYCQLLGFVSHQTASMRSSGWAVQRRTQEEVEESHQVETAWSQFKCPEYLEALSAVLDSLGIPQGHDPYDTLDVMEEAQTEASGADRDQRPMDGDDWRYPAADFLYLHREFRSRLADYARMTSSLAALNGMIGGRISILEARTAKSLTLVAMLFAPPACVASIFSMPPDIFGVEGPRFWVYWATALPITVVVFLVTYVVHERDGFLRMWQTRKPKIYHLVEDCGSERV
;
A
#
# COMPACT_ATOMS: atom_id res chain seq x y z
N MET A 1 18.44 2.86 28.05
CA MET A 1 17.47 3.09 26.94
C MET A 1 17.15 4.59 26.84
N VAL A 2 17.61 5.28 25.79
CA VAL A 2 17.33 6.71 25.56
C VAL A 2 16.48 6.83 24.31
N VAL A 3 15.21 7.22 24.48
CA VAL A 3 14.30 7.58 23.40
C VAL A 3 14.31 9.10 23.25
N GLY A 4 14.66 9.56 22.05
CA GLY A 4 14.21 10.83 21.48
C GLY A 4 14.95 12.08 21.92
N LEU A 5 15.79 12.62 21.04
CA LEU A 5 15.90 14.05 20.73
C LEU A 5 16.63 14.23 19.39
N ALA A 6 16.30 15.32 18.70
CA ALA A 6 16.40 15.51 17.26
C ALA A 6 17.82 15.48 16.65
N PHE A 7 17.82 15.09 15.38
CA PHE A 7 18.89 15.13 14.38
C PHE A 7 19.53 16.52 14.26
N GLU A 8 20.82 16.67 14.57
CA GLU A 8 21.60 17.79 14.01
C GLU A 8 23.12 17.63 13.94
N ASP A 9 23.74 16.50 14.35
CA ASP A 9 25.22 16.44 14.39
C ASP A 9 25.84 15.03 14.31
N GLY A 10 25.29 14.14 13.49
CA GLY A 10 25.79 12.76 13.36
C GLY A 10 25.01 11.73 14.17
N TYR A 11 25.67 10.68 14.66
CA TYR A 11 25.01 9.55 15.32
C TYR A 11 25.14 9.62 16.85
N HIS A 12 24.13 9.12 17.58
CA HIS A 12 24.13 9.20 19.04
C HIS A 12 25.27 8.38 19.64
N GLY A 13 25.90 8.93 20.68
CA GLY A 13 26.84 8.20 21.52
C GLY A 13 26.15 6.97 22.11
N PHE A 14 26.73 5.80 21.85
CA PHE A 14 26.24 4.50 22.33
C PHE A 14 26.95 4.05 23.61
N ILE A 15 27.89 4.85 24.10
CA ILE A 15 28.59 4.63 25.37
C ILE A 15 27.76 5.31 26.48
N PRO A 16 27.42 4.59 27.56
CA PRO A 16 26.71 5.15 28.70
C PRO A 16 27.40 6.41 29.27
N ASP A 17 26.61 7.39 29.71
CA ASP A 17 27.10 8.66 30.28
C ASP A 17 28.05 8.44 31.48
N ASP A 18 27.85 7.36 32.24
CA ASP A 18 28.68 6.96 33.37
C ASP A 18 30.12 6.59 32.95
N LEU A 19 30.32 6.17 31.70
CA LEU A 19 31.62 5.77 31.13
C LEU A 19 32.28 6.88 30.30
N LEU A 20 31.54 7.95 29.95
CA LEU A 20 32.04 9.05 29.13
C LEU A 20 32.97 10.00 29.91
N GLY A 21 32.89 10.03 31.25
CA GLY A 21 33.70 10.91 32.09
C GLY A 21 33.49 12.41 31.78
N LEU A 22 34.37 13.27 32.27
CA LEU A 22 34.32 14.73 32.05
C LEU A 22 34.78 15.17 30.64
N LYS A 23 35.02 14.25 29.69
CA LYS A 23 35.51 14.60 28.35
C LYS A 23 34.33 15.02 27.46
N PRO A 24 34.20 16.31 27.08
CA PRO A 24 33.05 16.81 26.35
C PRO A 24 33.24 16.75 24.83
N GLU A 25 34.31 16.13 24.34
CA GLU A 25 34.60 16.13 22.91
C GLU A 25 33.70 15.09 22.22
N LYS A 26 32.93 15.54 21.23
CA LYS A 26 32.14 14.65 20.38
C LYS A 26 32.97 14.34 19.13
N PRO A 27 32.86 13.13 18.54
CA PRO A 27 33.47 12.86 17.25
C PRO A 27 32.98 13.87 16.21
N GLN A 28 33.88 14.29 15.31
CA GLN A 28 33.56 15.27 14.27
C GLN A 28 32.79 14.67 13.09
N HIS A 29 32.52 13.35 13.11
CA HIS A 29 31.72 12.62 12.11
C HIS A 29 32.13 12.87 10.65
N ARG A 30 33.43 13.10 10.40
CA ARG A 30 33.95 13.39 9.05
C ARG A 30 34.05 12.14 8.18
N SER A 31 34.40 11.01 8.78
CA SER A 31 34.46 9.72 8.11
C SER A 31 34.31 8.57 9.11
N PHE A 32 33.85 7.41 8.64
CA PHE A 32 33.78 6.19 9.45
C PHE A 32 35.14 5.81 10.06
N TYR A 33 36.22 6.05 9.32
CA TYR A 33 37.58 5.79 9.80
C TYR A 33 37.98 6.73 10.94
N ASP A 34 37.75 8.04 10.78
CA ASP A 34 38.09 9.03 11.82
C ASP A 34 37.31 8.76 13.12
N ASP A 35 36.05 8.35 12.96
CA ASP A 35 35.19 7.99 14.07
C ASP A 35 35.66 6.72 14.79
N MET A 36 36.06 5.68 14.06
CA MET A 36 36.69 4.50 14.68
C MET A 36 37.95 4.89 15.44
N VAL A 37 38.84 5.68 14.82
CA VAL A 37 40.08 6.15 15.46
C VAL A 37 39.76 6.92 16.74
N TYR A 38 38.76 7.80 16.70
CA TYR A 38 38.28 8.53 17.87
C TYR A 38 37.82 7.60 19.00
N TYR A 39 36.93 6.64 18.71
CA TYR A 39 36.41 5.74 19.75
C TYR A 39 37.49 4.82 20.33
N PHE A 40 38.42 4.32 19.50
CA PHE A 40 39.54 3.53 19.99
C PHE A 40 40.55 4.37 20.80
N GLN A 41 40.83 5.61 20.42
CA GLN A 41 41.78 6.46 21.16
C GLN A 41 41.20 6.99 22.47
N SER A 42 39.90 7.31 22.48
CA SER A 42 39.25 7.97 23.62
C SER A 42 38.57 7.00 24.58
N HIS A 43 38.14 5.83 24.10
CA HIS A 43 37.28 4.90 24.85
C HIS A 43 37.74 3.44 24.79
N ALA A 44 38.98 3.14 24.38
CA ALA A 44 39.49 1.76 24.44
C ALA A 44 39.37 1.13 25.84
N ASP A 45 39.48 1.94 26.90
CA ASP A 45 39.34 1.49 28.29
C ASP A 45 37.95 0.91 28.62
N ALA A 46 36.93 1.21 27.81
CA ALA A 46 35.58 0.68 28.00
C ALA A 46 35.44 -0.78 27.51
N LEU A 47 36.42 -1.30 26.77
CA LEU A 47 36.52 -2.67 26.31
C LEU A 47 37.21 -3.53 27.38
N GLU A 48 36.53 -4.56 27.89
CA GLU A 48 37.05 -5.39 28.99
C GLU A 48 38.32 -6.19 28.62
N ASN A 49 38.46 -6.57 27.34
CA ASN A 49 39.59 -7.37 26.90
C ASN A 49 40.01 -7.03 25.46
N LEU A 50 41.13 -6.32 25.30
CA LEU A 50 41.70 -5.99 23.99
C LEU A 50 42.37 -7.19 23.30
N GLU A 51 42.65 -8.28 24.02
CA GLU A 51 43.24 -9.49 23.43
C GLU A 51 42.20 -10.33 22.67
N ASP A 52 40.91 -10.13 22.95
CA ASP A 52 39.84 -10.78 22.23
C ASP A 52 39.52 -10.03 20.93
N PRO A 53 39.67 -10.66 19.75
CA PRO A 53 39.38 -10.02 18.47
C PRO A 53 37.90 -9.61 18.33
N LEU A 54 36.97 -10.25 19.05
CA LEU A 54 35.55 -9.90 19.01
C LEU A 54 35.26 -8.58 19.75
N SER A 55 35.97 -8.30 20.84
CA SER A 55 35.85 -7.07 21.61
C SER A 55 36.19 -5.83 20.78
N VAL A 56 37.16 -5.95 19.86
CA VAL A 56 37.51 -4.87 18.90
C VAL A 56 36.36 -4.58 17.93
N THR A 57 35.47 -5.53 17.66
CA THR A 57 34.34 -5.32 16.73
C THR A 57 33.17 -4.54 17.32
N VAL A 58 33.17 -4.26 18.64
CA VAL A 58 32.05 -3.59 19.32
C VAL A 58 31.83 -2.17 18.77
N PHE A 59 32.87 -1.35 18.69
CA PHE A 59 32.75 0.02 18.16
C PHE A 59 32.27 0.09 16.70
N PRO A 60 32.88 -0.61 15.72
CA PRO A 60 32.39 -0.55 14.35
C PRO A 60 30.95 -1.07 14.22
N ARG A 61 30.57 -2.13 14.96
CA ARG A 61 29.18 -2.62 14.97
C ARG A 61 28.20 -1.59 15.53
N LYS A 62 28.58 -0.89 16.60
CA LYS A 62 27.74 0.15 17.22
C LYS A 62 27.61 1.39 16.35
N ILE A 63 28.68 1.81 15.66
CA ILE A 63 28.63 2.90 14.67
C ILE A 63 27.65 2.52 13.54
N VAL A 64 27.74 1.29 13.01
CA VAL A 64 26.83 0.80 11.97
C VAL A 64 25.39 0.73 12.46
N ALA A 65 25.13 0.19 13.65
CA ALA A 65 23.80 0.16 14.25
C ALA A 65 23.23 1.58 14.40
N SER A 66 24.06 2.54 14.82
CA SER A 66 23.65 3.94 14.96
C SER A 66 23.30 4.60 13.62
N HIS A 67 24.00 4.26 12.53
CA HIS A 67 23.59 4.65 11.18
C HIS A 67 22.22 4.07 10.79
N TYR A 68 21.97 2.78 11.07
CA TYR A 68 20.64 2.20 10.83
C TYR A 68 19.55 2.86 11.68
N CYS A 69 19.85 3.29 12.90
CA CYS A 69 18.92 4.10 13.70
C CYS A 69 18.58 5.43 13.02
N GLN A 70 19.56 6.10 12.39
CA GLN A 70 19.30 7.32 11.61
C GLN A 70 18.42 7.03 10.40
N LEU A 71 18.71 5.97 9.63
CA LEU A 71 17.87 5.56 8.51
C LEU A 71 16.45 5.27 8.97
N LEU A 72 16.28 4.63 10.13
CA LEU A 72 14.98 4.36 10.70
C LEU A 72 14.26 5.66 11.06
N GLY A 73 14.95 6.66 11.60
CA GLY A 73 14.38 8.00 11.85
C GLY A 73 13.92 8.68 10.56
N PHE A 74 14.70 8.58 9.49
CA PHE A 74 14.30 9.08 8.17
C PHE A 74 13.06 8.34 7.61
N VAL A 75 13.06 7.01 7.62
CA VAL A 75 11.92 6.18 7.19
C VAL A 75 10.68 6.50 8.04
N SER A 76 10.86 6.71 9.34
CA SER A 76 9.79 7.11 10.25
C SER A 76 9.13 8.41 9.83
N HIS A 77 9.95 9.42 9.52
CA HIS A 77 9.47 10.70 9.05
C HIS A 77 8.74 10.57 7.70
N GLN A 78 9.29 9.79 6.77
CA GLN A 78 8.65 9.51 5.48
C GLN A 78 7.28 8.85 5.68
N THR A 79 7.18 7.78 6.48
CA THR A 79 5.91 7.12 6.76
C THR A 79 4.90 8.05 7.43
N ALA A 80 5.33 8.90 8.37
CA ALA A 80 4.46 9.87 9.02
C ALA A 80 3.94 10.95 8.05
N SER A 81 4.83 11.49 7.21
CA SER A 81 4.49 12.45 6.17
C SER A 81 3.52 11.85 5.14
N MET A 82 3.76 10.61 4.71
CA MET A 82 2.84 9.88 3.83
C MET A 82 1.47 9.64 4.48
N ARG A 83 1.42 9.38 5.79
CA ARG A 83 0.16 9.23 6.53
C ARG A 83 -0.64 10.54 6.59
N SER A 84 0.02 11.68 6.74
CA SER A 84 -0.66 12.99 6.72
C SER A 84 -1.13 13.37 5.32
N SER A 85 -0.29 13.13 4.30
CA SER A 85 -0.59 13.54 2.92
C SER A 85 -1.42 12.53 2.13
N GLY A 86 -1.50 11.27 2.57
CA GLY A 86 -2.28 10.21 1.93
C GLY A 86 -3.78 10.48 1.85
N TRP A 87 -4.29 11.45 2.63
CA TRP A 87 -5.68 11.93 2.57
C TRP A 87 -5.95 12.88 1.39
N ALA A 88 -4.93 13.43 0.75
CA ALA A 88 -5.06 14.41 -0.33
C ALA A 88 -5.35 13.80 -1.71
N VAL A 89 -5.51 12.46 -1.83
CA VAL A 89 -5.80 11.76 -3.10
C VAL A 89 -7.24 12.01 -3.61
N GLN A 90 -7.96 13.00 -3.06
CA GLN A 90 -9.26 13.41 -3.57
C GLN A 90 -9.06 14.38 -4.75
N ARG A 91 -8.78 13.84 -5.94
CA ARG A 91 -8.54 14.63 -7.16
C ARG A 91 -9.80 15.38 -7.62
N ARG A 92 -9.97 16.65 -7.20
CA ARG A 92 -11.03 17.54 -7.71
C ARG A 92 -10.48 18.83 -8.34
N THR A 93 -9.29 19.27 -7.96
CA THR A 93 -8.66 20.52 -8.38
C THR A 93 -7.25 20.30 -8.94
N GLN A 94 -6.74 21.23 -9.74
CA GLN A 94 -5.39 21.15 -10.33
C GLN A 94 -4.29 21.10 -9.26
N GLU A 95 -4.49 21.80 -8.14
CA GLU A 95 -3.58 21.83 -6.99
C GLU A 95 -3.51 20.47 -6.28
N GLU A 96 -4.66 19.82 -6.07
CA GLU A 96 -4.75 18.45 -5.52
C GLU A 96 -4.10 17.40 -6.45
N VAL A 97 -4.09 17.63 -7.77
CA VAL A 97 -3.43 16.74 -8.73
C VAL A 97 -1.91 16.83 -8.60
N GLU A 98 -1.35 18.03 -8.44
CA GLU A 98 0.08 18.23 -8.22
C GLU A 98 0.51 17.63 -6.86
N GLU A 99 -0.28 17.86 -5.81
CA GLU A 99 -0.05 17.25 -4.49
C GLU A 99 -0.09 15.72 -4.56
N SER A 100 -1.05 15.15 -5.29
CA SER A 100 -1.12 13.70 -5.55
C SER A 100 0.14 13.18 -6.24
N HIS A 101 0.68 13.90 -7.22
CA HIS A 101 1.90 13.48 -7.93
C HIS A 101 3.14 13.52 -7.02
N GLN A 102 3.23 14.52 -6.14
CA GLN A 102 4.29 14.58 -5.13
C GLN A 102 4.21 13.42 -4.14
N VAL A 103 3.00 13.08 -3.68
CA VAL A 103 2.78 11.92 -2.80
C VAL A 103 3.13 10.60 -3.51
N GLU A 104 2.70 10.42 -4.75
CA GLU A 104 3.04 9.24 -5.57
C GLU A 104 4.56 9.11 -5.77
N THR A 105 5.25 10.24 -6.02
CA THR A 105 6.71 10.26 -6.15
C THR A 105 7.38 9.88 -4.83
N ALA A 106 6.95 10.46 -3.70
CA ALA A 106 7.49 10.13 -2.38
C ALA A 106 7.28 8.63 -2.06
N TRP A 107 6.11 8.08 -2.40
CA TRP A 107 5.81 6.66 -2.22
C TRP A 107 6.72 5.76 -3.05
N SER A 108 7.02 6.14 -4.30
CA SER A 108 7.96 5.39 -5.15
C SER A 108 9.40 5.40 -4.64
N GLN A 109 9.76 6.40 -3.83
CA GLN A 109 11.08 6.55 -3.22
C GLN A 109 11.21 5.86 -1.86
N PHE A 110 10.17 5.16 -1.39
CA PHE A 110 10.20 4.46 -0.11
C PHE A 110 11.07 3.21 -0.19
N LYS A 111 12.27 3.26 0.42
CA LYS A 111 13.29 2.20 0.37
C LYS A 111 13.40 1.30 1.62
N CYS A 112 12.34 1.26 2.44
CA CYS A 112 12.35 0.44 3.66
C CYS A 112 12.59 -1.06 3.41
N PRO A 113 11.99 -1.69 2.37
CA PRO A 113 12.26 -3.09 2.04
C PRO A 113 13.75 -3.37 1.81
N GLU A 114 14.44 -2.50 1.05
CA GLU A 114 15.86 -2.65 0.73
C GLU A 114 16.74 -2.52 1.98
N TYR A 115 16.39 -1.59 2.89
CA TYR A 115 17.09 -1.48 4.17
C TYR A 115 16.87 -2.69 5.06
N LEU A 116 15.66 -3.27 5.05
CA LEU A 116 15.33 -4.46 5.82
C LEU A 116 16.06 -5.70 5.28
N GLU A 117 16.15 -5.85 3.95
CA GLU A 117 16.92 -6.92 3.30
C GLU A 117 18.41 -6.80 3.62
N ALA A 118 18.99 -5.59 3.50
CA ALA A 118 20.38 -5.34 3.86
C ALA A 118 20.65 -5.65 5.35
N LEU A 119 19.75 -5.26 6.23
CA LEU A 119 19.85 -5.56 7.66
C LEU A 119 19.72 -7.06 7.95
N SER A 120 18.87 -7.77 7.21
CA SER A 120 18.72 -9.21 7.33
C SER A 120 20.00 -9.94 6.90
N ALA A 121 20.62 -9.52 5.80
CA ALA A 121 21.91 -10.03 5.35
C ALA A 121 23.03 -9.77 6.38
N VAL A 122 23.00 -8.62 7.06
CA VAL A 122 23.93 -8.32 8.17
C VAL A 122 23.70 -9.28 9.34
N LEU A 123 22.45 -9.50 9.75
CA LEU A 123 22.11 -10.43 10.83
C LEU A 123 22.58 -11.86 10.53
N ASP A 124 22.38 -12.32 9.30
CA ASP A 124 22.84 -13.62 8.82
C ASP A 124 24.37 -13.72 8.84
N SER A 125 25.06 -12.67 8.36
CA SER A 125 26.53 -12.61 8.40
C SER A 125 27.11 -12.65 9.81
N LEU A 126 26.35 -12.14 10.79
CA LEU A 126 26.72 -12.13 12.20
C LEU A 126 26.30 -13.41 12.94
N GLY A 127 25.59 -14.33 12.26
CA GLY A 127 25.06 -15.56 12.85
C GLY A 127 24.03 -15.30 13.95
N ILE A 128 23.39 -14.12 13.97
CA ILE A 128 22.38 -13.78 14.97
C ILE A 128 21.09 -14.46 14.55
N PRO A 129 20.56 -15.44 15.32
CA PRO A 129 19.33 -16.10 14.95
C PRO A 129 18.20 -15.09 14.97
N GLN A 130 17.66 -14.79 13.79
CA GLN A 130 16.38 -14.12 13.69
C GLN A 130 15.36 -15.11 14.27
N GLY A 131 14.80 -14.77 15.43
CA GLY A 131 13.73 -15.60 15.99
C GLY A 131 12.65 -15.75 14.94
N HIS A 132 12.30 -16.99 14.59
CA HIS A 132 11.17 -17.27 13.71
C HIS A 132 9.92 -16.68 14.36
N ASP A 133 9.45 -15.55 13.81
CA ASP A 133 8.33 -14.77 14.34
C ASP A 133 7.04 -15.29 13.67
N PRO A 134 5.92 -15.49 14.39
CA PRO A 134 4.70 -16.12 13.86
C PRO A 134 3.93 -15.27 12.83
N TYR A 135 4.53 -14.19 12.32
CA TYR A 135 3.95 -13.28 11.34
C TYR A 135 4.49 -13.46 9.91
N ASP A 136 5.36 -14.44 9.66
CA ASP A 136 5.69 -14.89 8.30
C ASP A 136 4.52 -15.58 7.58
N THR A 137 3.40 -15.80 8.27
CA THR A 137 2.18 -16.39 7.72
C THR A 137 1.28 -15.41 6.97
N LEU A 138 1.73 -14.19 6.64
CA LEU A 138 0.95 -13.31 5.76
C LEU A 138 1.15 -13.61 4.26
N ASP A 139 2.11 -14.47 3.90
CA ASP A 139 2.38 -14.85 2.51
C ASP A 139 2.12 -16.33 2.17
N VAL A 140 1.64 -17.17 3.11
CA VAL A 140 1.37 -18.58 2.81
C VAL A 140 0.06 -19.04 3.45
N MET A 141 -1.03 -18.90 2.69
CA MET A 141 -2.15 -19.84 2.79
C MET A 141 -1.70 -21.17 2.15
N GLU A 142 -1.02 -22.04 2.88
CA GLU A 142 -1.05 -23.50 2.67
C GLU A 142 -0.24 -24.22 3.76
N GLU A 143 -0.93 -25.09 4.50
CA GLU A 143 -0.49 -26.34 5.11
C GLU A 143 0.94 -26.45 5.70
N ALA A 144 1.02 -26.57 7.03
CA ALA A 144 1.46 -27.82 7.66
C ALA A 144 1.54 -27.67 9.20
N GLN A 145 0.68 -28.40 9.89
CA GLN A 145 1.01 -28.97 11.19
C GLN A 145 2.02 -30.09 10.93
N THR A 146 3.21 -30.08 11.54
CA THR A 146 3.90 -31.28 12.08
C THR A 146 5.13 -30.85 12.91
N GLU A 147 5.29 -31.59 13.99
CA GLU A 147 6.23 -31.57 15.11
C GLU A 147 7.74 -31.60 14.78
N ALA A 148 8.55 -31.01 15.68
CA ALA A 148 9.85 -31.51 16.16
C ALA A 148 10.40 -30.51 17.21
N SER A 149 10.32 -30.74 18.53
CA SER A 149 11.17 -31.60 19.36
C SER A 149 12.68 -31.29 19.32
N GLY A 150 13.19 -30.82 20.45
CA GLY A 150 14.51 -31.20 20.97
C GLY A 150 15.74 -30.52 20.38
N ALA A 151 16.06 -29.32 20.88
CA ALA A 151 17.46 -28.90 20.97
C ALA A 151 17.63 -27.95 22.17
N ASP A 152 18.36 -28.48 23.15
CA ASP A 152 19.04 -27.82 24.25
C ASP A 152 19.64 -26.48 23.80
N ARG A 153 18.93 -25.37 24.05
CA ARG A 153 19.48 -24.02 23.89
C ARG A 153 19.60 -23.45 25.27
N ASP A 154 20.82 -23.54 25.76
CA ASP A 154 21.42 -22.84 26.89
C ASP A 154 21.01 -21.36 26.84
N GLN A 155 19.82 -21.06 27.38
CA GLN A 155 19.32 -19.71 27.57
C GLN A 155 20.08 -19.12 28.74
N ARG A 156 21.29 -18.60 28.48
CA ARG A 156 21.84 -17.56 29.35
C ARG A 156 20.78 -16.46 29.43
N PRO A 157 20.41 -15.99 30.62
CA PRO A 157 19.58 -14.80 30.74
C PRO A 157 20.35 -13.69 30.02
N MET A 158 19.78 -13.17 28.94
CA MET A 158 20.24 -11.91 28.34
C MET A 158 20.02 -10.85 29.40
N ASP A 159 21.07 -10.56 30.18
CA ASP A 159 21.14 -9.40 31.05
C ASP A 159 21.07 -8.18 30.12
N GLY A 160 19.85 -7.65 29.99
CA GLY A 160 19.40 -6.84 28.85
C GLY A 160 19.92 -5.41 28.82
N ASP A 161 21.03 -5.11 29.50
CA ASP A 161 21.52 -3.74 29.67
C ASP A 161 23.03 -3.59 29.39
N ASP A 162 23.73 -4.65 28.95
CA ASP A 162 25.11 -4.48 28.52
C ASP A 162 25.18 -3.85 27.12
N TRP A 163 25.47 -2.55 27.09
CA TRP A 163 25.64 -1.76 25.86
C TRP A 163 26.68 -2.36 24.91
N ARG A 164 27.56 -3.27 25.37
CA ARG A 164 28.58 -3.90 24.54
C ARG A 164 28.04 -4.98 23.62
N TYR A 165 26.80 -5.46 23.83
CA TYR A 165 26.21 -6.50 23.00
C TYR A 165 25.42 -5.89 21.82
N PRO A 166 25.95 -5.90 20.58
CA PRO A 166 25.32 -5.22 19.45
C PRO A 166 24.13 -5.99 18.86
N ALA A 167 23.98 -7.29 19.17
CA ALA A 167 22.93 -8.09 18.54
C ALA A 167 21.51 -7.66 18.98
N ALA A 168 21.36 -7.18 20.22
CA ALA A 168 20.08 -6.64 20.69
C ALA A 168 19.65 -5.41 19.88
N ASP A 169 20.58 -4.52 19.53
CA ASP A 169 20.31 -3.33 18.72
C ASP A 169 19.88 -3.71 17.30
N PHE A 170 20.59 -4.64 16.66
CA PHE A 170 20.24 -5.07 15.30
C PHE A 170 18.89 -5.79 15.25
N LEU A 171 18.56 -6.59 16.27
CA LEU A 171 17.24 -7.22 16.39
C LEU A 171 16.13 -6.20 16.63
N TYR A 172 16.39 -5.18 17.46
CA TYR A 172 15.46 -4.08 17.67
C TYR A 172 15.22 -3.30 16.36
N LEU A 173 16.30 -2.94 15.66
CA LEU A 173 16.24 -2.26 14.38
C LEU A 173 15.43 -3.05 13.35
N HIS A 174 15.66 -4.36 13.26
CA HIS A 174 14.95 -5.23 12.32
C HIS A 174 13.45 -5.26 12.57
N ARG A 175 13.05 -5.42 13.84
CA ARG A 175 11.64 -5.37 14.25
C ARG A 175 11.00 -4.02 13.92
N GLU A 176 11.72 -2.93 14.17
CA GLU A 176 11.18 -1.59 13.99
C GLU A 176 11.05 -1.24 12.49
N PHE A 177 12.03 -1.58 11.65
CA PHE A 177 11.89 -1.49 10.19
C PHE A 177 10.72 -2.32 9.66
N ARG A 178 10.56 -3.57 10.15
CA ARG A 178 9.44 -4.44 9.76
C ARG A 178 8.09 -3.83 10.15
N SER A 179 8.00 -3.26 11.35
CA SER A 179 6.81 -2.54 11.83
C SER A 179 6.45 -1.39 10.88
N ARG A 180 7.44 -0.57 10.47
CA ARG A 180 7.20 0.55 9.53
C ARG A 180 6.81 0.09 8.13
N LEU A 181 7.36 -1.02 7.67
CA LEU A 181 6.97 -1.62 6.40
C LEU A 181 5.53 -2.14 6.44
N ALA A 182 5.12 -2.82 7.51
CA ALA A 182 3.75 -3.29 7.68
C ALA A 182 2.75 -2.12 7.75
N ASP A 183 3.11 -1.04 8.44
CA ASP A 183 2.31 0.19 8.49
C ASP A 183 2.15 0.82 7.11
N TYR A 184 3.23 0.90 6.32
CA TYR A 184 3.17 1.37 4.94
C TYR A 184 2.26 0.49 4.07
N ALA A 185 2.42 -0.84 4.11
CA ALA A 185 1.60 -1.76 3.33
C ALA A 185 0.09 -1.65 3.65
N ARG A 186 -0.26 -1.46 4.92
CA ARG A 186 -1.65 -1.20 5.34
C ARG A 186 -2.19 0.09 4.74
N MET A 187 -1.41 1.17 4.73
CA MET A 187 -1.81 2.43 4.11
C MET A 187 -2.04 2.26 2.61
N THR A 188 -1.10 1.65 1.90
CA THR A 188 -1.19 1.40 0.45
C THR A 188 -2.42 0.57 0.10
N SER A 189 -2.70 -0.51 0.85
CA SER A 189 -3.90 -1.33 0.65
C SER A 189 -5.18 -0.52 0.87
N SER A 190 -5.24 0.32 1.90
CA SER A 190 -6.42 1.14 2.20
C SER A 190 -6.69 2.18 1.11
N LEU A 191 -5.62 2.79 0.57
CA LEU A 191 -5.70 3.78 -0.50
C LEU A 191 -6.07 3.15 -1.84
N ALA A 192 -5.56 1.95 -2.14
CA ALA A 192 -6.01 1.18 -3.30
C ALA A 192 -7.52 0.88 -3.25
N ALA A 193 -8.03 0.48 -2.08
CA ALA A 193 -9.46 0.25 -1.88
C ALA A 193 -10.29 1.54 -2.07
N LEU A 194 -9.83 2.67 -1.50
CA LEU A 194 -10.47 3.97 -1.68
C LEU A 194 -10.47 4.43 -3.15
N ASN A 195 -9.35 4.29 -3.86
CA ASN A 195 -9.25 4.60 -5.28
C ASN A 195 -10.21 3.73 -6.11
N GLY A 196 -10.34 2.45 -5.78
CA GLY A 196 -11.35 1.57 -6.37
C GLY A 196 -12.78 2.06 -6.13
N MET A 197 -13.11 2.51 -4.91
CA MET A 197 -14.42 3.08 -4.60
C MET A 197 -14.70 4.38 -5.34
N ILE A 198 -13.71 5.27 -5.45
CA ILE A 198 -13.83 6.54 -6.18
C ILE A 198 -14.04 6.25 -7.68
N GLY A 199 -13.23 5.37 -8.27
CA GLY A 199 -13.39 4.94 -9.66
C GLY A 199 -14.77 4.33 -9.91
N GLY A 200 -15.27 3.50 -8.99
CA GLY A 200 -16.63 2.96 -9.04
C GLY A 200 -17.71 4.05 -9.03
N ARG A 201 -17.57 5.08 -8.19
CA ARG A 201 -18.51 6.21 -8.15
C ARG A 201 -18.48 7.03 -9.44
N ILE A 202 -17.30 7.30 -10.00
CA ILE A 202 -17.16 8.03 -11.26
C ILE A 202 -17.83 7.23 -12.39
N SER A 203 -17.58 5.93 -12.48
CA SER A 203 -18.21 5.05 -13.46
C SER A 203 -19.75 5.03 -13.33
N ILE A 204 -20.29 5.04 -12.10
CA ILE A 204 -21.74 5.13 -11.88
C ILE A 204 -22.29 6.46 -12.38
N LEU A 205 -21.57 7.57 -12.13
CA LEU A 205 -21.98 8.90 -12.60
C LEU A 205 -21.95 8.96 -14.14
N GLU A 206 -20.89 8.46 -14.77
CA GLU A 206 -20.77 8.35 -16.22
C GLU A 206 -21.85 7.46 -16.83
N ALA A 207 -22.17 6.34 -16.19
CA ALA A 207 -23.26 5.47 -16.64
C ALA A 207 -24.62 6.19 -16.56
N ARG A 208 -24.84 7.01 -15.52
CA ARG A 208 -26.08 7.80 -15.38
C ARG A 208 -26.18 8.89 -16.44
N THR A 209 -25.10 9.60 -16.73
CA THR A 209 -25.07 10.63 -17.78
C THR A 209 -25.24 10.00 -19.17
N ALA A 210 -24.56 8.89 -19.45
CA ALA A 210 -24.72 8.12 -20.69
C ALA A 210 -26.16 7.59 -20.86
N LYS A 211 -26.78 7.09 -19.77
CA LYS A 211 -28.18 6.65 -19.77
C LYS A 211 -29.12 7.80 -20.11
N SER A 212 -28.90 8.98 -19.53
CA SER A 212 -29.69 10.19 -19.83
C SER A 212 -29.55 10.59 -21.31
N LEU A 213 -28.33 10.61 -21.83
CA LEU A 213 -28.05 10.96 -23.23
C LEU A 213 -28.74 10.00 -24.21
N THR A 214 -28.69 8.69 -23.92
CA THR A 214 -29.31 7.67 -24.76
C THR A 214 -30.83 7.80 -24.77
N LEU A 215 -31.45 8.16 -23.64
CA LEU A 215 -32.89 8.42 -23.55
C LEU A 215 -33.27 9.62 -24.43
N VAL A 216 -32.50 10.71 -24.35
CA VAL A 216 -32.70 11.90 -25.18
C VAL A 216 -32.58 11.56 -26.67
N ALA A 217 -31.55 10.81 -27.07
CA ALA A 217 -31.37 10.37 -28.45
C ALA A 217 -32.55 9.49 -28.95
N MET A 218 -33.03 8.58 -28.11
CA MET A 218 -34.16 7.71 -28.41
C MET A 218 -35.47 8.48 -28.59
N LEU A 219 -35.63 9.62 -27.90
CA LEU A 219 -36.79 10.50 -28.07
C LEU A 219 -36.76 11.29 -29.37
N PHE A 220 -35.58 11.76 -29.80
CA PHE A 220 -35.42 12.62 -30.98
C PHE A 220 -35.16 11.89 -32.29
N ALA A 221 -34.60 10.67 -32.25
CA ALA A 221 -34.28 9.91 -33.46
C ALA A 221 -35.51 9.54 -34.31
N PRO A 222 -36.65 9.09 -33.75
CA PRO A 222 -37.80 8.72 -34.56
C PRO A 222 -38.43 9.93 -35.29
N PRO A 223 -38.69 11.08 -34.65
CA PRO A 223 -39.18 12.27 -35.33
C PRO A 223 -38.20 12.79 -36.40
N ALA A 224 -36.89 12.74 -36.14
CA ALA A 224 -35.88 13.14 -37.13
C ALA A 224 -35.91 12.24 -38.38
N CYS A 225 -36.08 10.92 -38.20
CA CYS A 225 -36.23 9.98 -39.31
C CYS A 225 -37.51 10.24 -40.11
N VAL A 226 -38.63 10.48 -39.42
CA VAL A 226 -39.91 10.84 -40.05
C VAL A 226 -39.77 12.17 -40.82
N ALA A 227 -39.12 13.18 -40.24
CA ALA A 227 -38.83 14.44 -40.90
C ALA A 227 -37.92 14.27 -42.13
N SER A 228 -36.96 13.35 -42.10
CA SER A 228 -36.13 13.00 -43.26
C SER A 228 -36.92 12.32 -44.37
N ILE A 229 -37.82 11.37 -44.02
CA ILE A 229 -38.64 10.64 -45.00
C ILE A 229 -39.68 11.58 -45.65
N PHE A 230 -40.25 12.49 -44.87
CA PHE A 230 -41.20 13.51 -45.34
C PHE A 230 -40.53 14.83 -45.77
N SER A 231 -39.20 14.86 -45.86
CA SER A 231 -38.45 16.00 -46.41
C SER A 231 -38.73 16.10 -47.92
N MET A 232 -39.89 16.65 -48.28
CA MET A 232 -40.38 16.70 -49.66
C MET A 232 -41.38 17.87 -49.85
N PRO A 233 -41.63 18.27 -51.10
CA PRO A 233 -41.49 19.64 -51.61
C PRO A 233 -42.55 20.62 -51.08
N PRO A 234 -42.26 21.94 -51.12
CA PRO A 234 -43.08 22.98 -50.50
C PRO A 234 -44.55 23.02 -50.95
N ASP A 235 -44.89 22.46 -52.12
CA ASP A 235 -46.21 22.55 -52.73
C ASP A 235 -47.30 21.63 -52.12
N ILE A 236 -46.94 20.58 -51.37
CA ILE A 236 -47.93 19.59 -50.84
C ILE A 236 -47.87 19.46 -49.31
N PHE A 237 -46.68 19.60 -48.73
CA PHE A 237 -46.43 19.39 -47.30
C PHE A 237 -45.88 20.65 -46.60
N GLY A 238 -45.89 21.81 -47.27
CA GLY A 238 -45.48 23.09 -46.70
C GLY A 238 -46.39 23.57 -45.55
N VAL A 239 -45.96 24.64 -44.87
CA VAL A 239 -46.62 25.23 -43.68
C VAL A 239 -48.09 25.65 -43.96
N GLU A 240 -48.45 25.89 -45.21
CA GLU A 240 -49.82 26.25 -45.65
C GLU A 240 -50.61 25.07 -46.29
N GLY A 241 -50.03 23.87 -46.35
CA GLY A 241 -50.63 22.71 -47.00
C GLY A 241 -51.66 21.98 -46.12
N PRO A 242 -52.78 21.46 -46.68
CA PRO A 242 -53.86 20.82 -45.91
C PRO A 242 -53.47 19.50 -45.22
N ARG A 243 -52.25 19.00 -45.44
CA ARG A 243 -51.76 17.71 -44.93
C ARG A 243 -50.60 17.82 -43.92
N PHE A 244 -50.30 19.01 -43.42
CA PHE A 244 -49.30 19.22 -42.35
C PHE A 244 -49.56 18.32 -41.13
N TRP A 245 -50.82 18.04 -40.81
CA TRP A 245 -51.24 17.18 -39.69
C TRP A 245 -50.76 15.73 -39.81
N VAL A 246 -50.49 15.23 -41.03
CA VAL A 246 -50.06 13.85 -41.28
C VAL A 246 -48.67 13.58 -40.68
N TYR A 247 -47.81 14.60 -40.60
CA TYR A 247 -46.52 14.50 -39.90
C TYR A 247 -46.71 14.16 -38.42
N TRP A 248 -47.55 14.90 -37.71
CA TRP A 248 -47.83 14.65 -36.29
C TRP A 248 -48.56 13.33 -36.08
N ALA A 249 -49.50 13.00 -36.95
CA ALA A 249 -50.26 11.75 -36.89
C ALA A 249 -49.38 10.50 -37.12
N THR A 250 -48.23 10.63 -37.78
CA THR A 250 -47.29 9.51 -38.01
C THR A 250 -46.10 9.51 -37.05
N ALA A 251 -45.56 10.67 -36.70
CA ALA A 251 -44.41 10.78 -35.80
C ALA A 251 -44.72 10.33 -34.36
N LEU A 252 -45.88 10.72 -33.82
CA LEU A 252 -46.28 10.42 -32.43
C LEU A 252 -46.52 8.93 -32.16
N PRO A 253 -47.23 8.15 -33.01
CA PRO A 253 -47.34 6.71 -32.78
C PRO A 253 -46.00 5.99 -32.97
N ILE A 254 -45.15 6.44 -33.92
CA ILE A 254 -43.82 5.85 -34.11
C ILE A 254 -42.94 6.08 -32.87
N THR A 255 -42.96 7.27 -32.26
CA THR A 255 -42.22 7.51 -31.00
C THR A 255 -42.75 6.65 -29.86
N VAL A 256 -44.07 6.54 -29.70
CA VAL A 256 -44.68 5.69 -28.68
C VAL A 256 -44.31 4.22 -28.87
N VAL A 257 -44.32 3.70 -30.11
CA VAL A 257 -43.93 2.32 -30.42
C VAL A 257 -42.46 2.09 -30.10
N VAL A 258 -41.56 3.00 -30.50
CA VAL A 258 -40.12 2.88 -30.17
C VAL A 258 -39.91 2.88 -28.65
N PHE A 259 -40.62 3.74 -27.92
CA PHE A 259 -40.56 3.80 -26.45
C PHE A 259 -41.11 2.54 -25.78
N LEU A 260 -42.22 1.98 -26.30
CA LEU A 260 -42.80 0.72 -25.80
C LEU A 260 -41.86 -0.46 -26.03
N VAL A 261 -41.27 -0.56 -27.22
CA VAL A 261 -40.31 -1.62 -27.54
C VAL A 261 -39.11 -1.55 -26.61
N THR A 262 -38.55 -0.37 -26.38
CA THR A 262 -37.39 -0.21 -25.50
C THR A 262 -37.74 -0.41 -24.04
N TYR A 263 -38.93 -0.01 -23.59
CA TYR A 263 -39.45 -0.33 -22.26
C TYR A 263 -39.56 -1.84 -22.05
N VAL A 264 -40.20 -2.56 -22.98
CA VAL A 264 -40.37 -4.02 -22.91
C VAL A 264 -39.01 -4.74 -22.94
N VAL A 265 -38.09 -4.30 -23.79
CA VAL A 265 -36.72 -4.85 -23.83
C VAL A 265 -36.01 -4.63 -22.48
N HIS A 266 -36.10 -3.43 -21.92
CA HIS A 266 -35.47 -3.12 -20.63
C HIS A 266 -36.07 -3.94 -19.48
N GLU A 267 -37.40 -4.10 -19.45
CA GLU A 267 -38.09 -4.87 -18.42
C GLU A 267 -37.79 -6.37 -18.52
N ARG A 268 -37.75 -6.90 -19.75
CA ARG A 268 -37.36 -8.29 -20.03
C ARG A 268 -35.92 -8.56 -19.62
N ASP A 269 -34.99 -7.66 -19.94
CA ASP A 269 -33.58 -7.81 -19.57
C ASP A 269 -33.38 -7.71 -18.05
N GLY A 270 -34.14 -6.83 -17.38
CA GLY A 270 -34.17 -6.75 -15.91
C GLY A 270 -34.66 -8.04 -15.27
N PHE A 271 -35.73 -8.64 -15.81
CA PHE A 271 -36.27 -9.91 -15.34
C PHE A 271 -35.31 -11.09 -15.57
N LEU A 272 -34.70 -11.17 -16.76
CA LEU A 272 -33.73 -12.22 -17.10
C LEU A 272 -32.48 -12.15 -16.20
N ARG A 273 -31.98 -10.94 -15.91
CA ARG A 273 -30.85 -10.75 -14.98
C ARG A 273 -31.20 -11.16 -13.55
N MET A 274 -32.40 -10.81 -13.06
CA MET A 274 -32.88 -11.28 -11.75
C MET A 274 -33.03 -12.80 -11.69
N TRP A 275 -33.40 -13.44 -12.80
CA TRP A 275 -33.55 -14.88 -12.87
C TRP A 275 -32.19 -15.61 -12.87
N GLN A 276 -31.16 -15.01 -13.47
CA GLN A 276 -29.80 -15.54 -13.43
C GLN A 276 -29.13 -15.44 -12.06
N THR A 277 -29.34 -14.35 -11.31
CA THR A 277 -28.78 -14.22 -9.94
C THR A 277 -29.46 -15.13 -8.92
N ARG A 278 -30.67 -15.63 -9.22
CA ARG A 278 -31.43 -16.55 -8.36
C ARG A 278 -31.12 -18.03 -8.55
N LYS A 279 -30.31 -18.43 -9.54
CA LYS A 279 -29.93 -19.84 -9.65
C LYS A 279 -29.02 -20.20 -8.47
N PRO A 280 -29.47 -21.04 -7.51
CA PRO A 280 -28.61 -21.45 -6.41
C PRO A 280 -27.40 -22.15 -7.01
N LYS A 281 -26.19 -21.75 -6.58
CA LYS A 281 -24.99 -22.58 -6.77
C LYS A 281 -25.27 -23.88 -6.02
N ILE A 282 -25.71 -24.90 -6.74
CA ILE A 282 -25.74 -26.27 -6.25
C ILE A 282 -24.26 -26.63 -6.10
N TYR A 283 -23.75 -26.49 -4.89
CA TYR A 283 -22.47 -27.08 -4.52
C TYR A 283 -22.65 -28.58 -4.68
N HIS A 284 -22.06 -29.13 -5.75
CA HIS A 284 -21.80 -30.56 -5.83
C HIS A 284 -20.79 -30.87 -4.72
N LEU A 285 -21.30 -31.20 -3.53
CA LEU A 285 -20.61 -32.07 -2.59
C LEU A 285 -20.65 -33.46 -3.23
N VAL A 286 -19.72 -33.71 -4.15
CA VAL A 286 -19.38 -35.08 -4.53
C VAL A 286 -18.41 -35.57 -3.46
N GLU A 287 -18.89 -36.59 -2.77
CA GLU A 287 -18.21 -37.41 -1.80
C GLU A 287 -16.88 -37.94 -2.37
N ASP A 288 -15.76 -37.41 -1.91
CA ASP A 288 -14.52 -38.19 -1.85
C ASP A 288 -14.50 -38.94 -0.51
N CYS A 289 -15.40 -39.93 -0.44
CA CYS A 289 -15.30 -41.00 0.53
C CYS A 289 -14.69 -42.21 -0.19
N GLY A 290 -13.42 -42.48 0.08
CA GLY A 290 -12.83 -43.80 -0.10
C GLY A 290 -11.82 -43.94 -1.24
N SER A 291 -10.54 -43.98 -0.87
CA SER A 291 -9.74 -45.17 -1.17
C SER A 291 -8.52 -45.22 -0.24
N GLU A 292 -8.72 -45.76 0.96
CA GLU A 292 -7.73 -46.68 1.53
C GLU A 292 -7.37 -47.71 0.46
N ARG A 293 -6.08 -47.82 0.13
CA ARG A 293 -5.51 -49.07 -0.35
C ARG A 293 -3.99 -49.08 -0.14
N VAL A 294 -3.63 -49.83 0.90
CA VAL A 294 -2.52 -50.79 1.04
C VAL A 294 -1.14 -50.37 0.54
#